data_AF-A0A959H6V4-F1
#
_entry.id   AF-A0A959H6V4-F1
#
_cell.length_a   1.000
_cell.length_b   1.000
_cell.length_c   1.000
_cell.angle_alpha   90.00
_cell.angle_beta   90.00
_cell.angle_gamma   90.00
#
_symmetry.space_group_name_H-M   'P 1'
#
loop_
_entity.id
_entity.type
_entity.pdbx_description
1 polymer ?
#
loop_
_entity_poly.entity_id
_entity_poly.type
_entity_poly.pdbx_seq_one_letter_code
_entity_poly.pdbx_strand_id
1 'polypeptide(L)' 'MTSTEIRQAFLDFFASKQHKIVPSAPIVSKDDPTLMFTNAGMNQFKDYFLGNQAPDNRR' A
#
# COMPACT_ATOMS: atom_id res chain seq x y z
N MET A 1 22.63 1.94 9.63
CA MET A 1 21.35 2.52 9.18
C MET A 1 20.34 2.47 10.31
N THR A 2 19.59 3.55 10.54
CA THR A 2 18.46 3.60 11.47
C THR A 2 17.21 2.94 10.85
N SER A 3 16.21 2.61 11.66
CA SER A 3 14.93 2.08 11.16
C SER A 3 14.25 3.04 10.18
N THR A 4 14.34 4.34 10.43
CA THR A 4 13.86 5.39 9.53
C THR A 4 14.60 5.38 8.20
N GLU A 5 15.94 5.27 8.22
CA GLU A 5 16.76 5.18 7.01
C GLU A 5 16.45 3.93 6.18
N ILE A 6 16.24 2.78 6.82
CA ILE A 6 15.87 1.53 6.14
C ILE A 6 14.49 1.65 5.47
N ARG A 7 13.51 2.25 6.16
CA ARG A 7 12.18 2.50 5.59
C ARG A 7 12.29 3.39 4.36
N GLN A 8 13.06 4.47 4.44
CA GLN A 8 13.23 5.39 3.32
C GLN A 8 13.93 4.70 2.14
N ALA A 9 15.01 3.97 2.40
CA ALA A 9 15.75 3.25 1.36
C ALA A 9 14.87 2.22 0.61
N PHE A 10 13.97 1.53 1.31
CA PHE A 10 13.00 0.63 0.68
C PHE A 10 12.04 1.38 -0.25
N LEU A 11 11.45 2.48 0.21
CA LEU A 11 10.53 3.28 -0.59
C LEU A 11 11.23 3.90 -1.81
N ASP A 12 12.44 4.43 -1.62
CA ASP A 12 13.24 5.06 -2.67
C ASP A 12 13.65 4.05 -3.75
N PHE A 13 14.00 2.82 -3.36
CA PHE A 13 14.31 1.76 -4.30
C PHE A 13 13.13 1.49 -5.25
N PHE A 14 11.91 1.33 -4.72
CA PHE A 14 10.73 1.08 -5.54
C PHE A 14 10.31 2.31 -6.36
N ALA A 15 10.45 3.51 -5.80
CA ALA A 15 10.25 4.75 -6.54
C ALA A 15 11.22 4.88 -7.73
N SER A 16 12.48 4.48 -7.58
CA SER A 16 13.46 4.44 -8.69
C SER A 16 13.07 3.47 -9.81
N LYS A 17 12.22 2.49 -9.50
CA LYS A 17 11.61 1.54 -10.46
C LYS A 17 10.24 1.99 -10.95
N GLN A 18 9.90 3.26 -10.75
CA GLN A 18 8.65 3.91 -11.13
C GLN A 18 7.41 3.44 -10.36
N HIS A 19 7.58 2.90 -9.14
CA HIS A 19 6.43 2.59 -8.29
C HIS A 19 5.93 3.83 -7.55
N LYS A 20 4.62 4.06 -7.55
CA LYS A 20 4.02 5.15 -6.77
C LYS A 20 4.12 4.85 -5.28
N ILE A 21 4.75 5.77 -4.52
CA ILE A 21 4.69 5.70 -3.06
C ILE A 21 3.28 6.09 -2.62
N VAL A 22 2.58 5.15 -1.98
CA VAL A 22 1.26 5.36 -1.40
C VAL A 22 1.38 5.32 0.13
N PRO A 23 0.81 6.30 0.86
CA PRO A 23 0.80 6.27 2.32
C PRO A 23 0.19 4.99 2.90
N SER A 24 0.53 4.68 4.15
CA SER A 24 -0.11 3.57 4.85
C SER A 24 -1.60 3.84 5.01
N ALA A 25 -2.41 2.81 4.77
CA ALA A 25 -3.82 2.84 5.10
C ALA A 25 -4.04 3.02 6.61
N PRO A 26 -5.21 3.55 7.02
CA PRO A 26 -5.62 3.56 8.42
C PRO A 26 -5.67 2.14 9.01
N ILE A 27 -5.55 2.05 10.34
CA ILE A 27 -5.62 0.76 11.04
C ILE A 27 -7.01 0.11 10.96
N VAL A 28 -8.08 0.91 10.83
CA VAL A 28 -9.45 0.42 10.62
C VAL A 28 -9.91 0.83 9.22
N SER A 29 -10.28 -0.15 8.41
CA SER A 29 -10.94 0.07 7.12
C SER A 29 -12.43 0.29 7.35
N LYS A 30 -12.99 1.39 6.83
CA LYS A 30 -14.44 1.65 6.93
C LYS A 30 -15.26 0.91 5.87
N ASP A 31 -14.61 0.51 4.79
CA ASP A 31 -15.27 0.02 3.58
C ASP A 31 -15.23 -1.52 3.47
N ASP A 32 -14.55 -2.20 4.40
CA ASP A 32 -14.50 -3.67 4.44
C ASP A 32 -15.07 -4.22 5.76
N PRO A 33 -16.34 -4.67 5.80
CA PRO A 33 -16.96 -5.20 7.01
C PRO A 33 -16.38 -6.55 7.45
N THR A 34 -15.56 -7.20 6.62
CA THR A 34 -14.93 -8.48 6.92
C THR A 34 -13.55 -8.33 7.55
N LEU A 35 -12.97 -7.13 7.49
CA LEU A 35 -11.65 -6.83 8.01
C LEU A 35 -11.74 -6.01 9.31
N MET A 36 -11.36 -6.61 10.43
CA MET A 36 -11.37 -5.93 11.73
C MET A 36 -10.29 -4.84 11.82
N PHE A 37 -9.06 -5.15 11.35
CA PHE A 37 -7.93 -4.22 11.29
C PHE A 37 -7.09 -4.48 10.05
N THR A 38 -6.46 -3.43 9.51
CA THR A 38 -5.45 -3.55 8.45
C THR A 38 -4.30 -4.42 8.94
N ASN A 39 -4.20 -5.61 8.37
CA ASN A 39 -3.22 -6.62 8.75
C ASN A 39 -2.07 -6.72 7.75
N ALA A 40 -2.23 -6.15 6.55
CA ALA A 40 -1.24 -6.18 5.49
C ALA A 40 -1.34 -4.96 4.57
N GLY A 41 -0.21 -4.59 3.95
CA GLY A 41 -0.16 -3.48 3.00
C GLY A 41 -1.05 -3.68 1.76
N MET A 42 -1.39 -4.93 1.42
CA MET A 42 -2.24 -5.26 0.27
C MET A 42 -3.74 -4.99 0.50
N ASN A 43 -4.19 -4.78 1.75
CA ASN A 43 -5.62 -4.64 2.03
C ASN A 43 -6.23 -3.43 1.30
N GLN A 44 -5.51 -2.30 1.25
CA GLN A 44 -5.96 -1.07 0.56
C GLN A 44 -5.97 -1.18 -0.97
N PHE A 45 -5.44 -2.27 -1.54
CA PHE A 45 -5.38 -2.51 -2.98
C PHE A 45 -6.25 -3.71 -3.41
N LYS A 46 -7.06 -4.26 -2.50
CA LYS A 46 -7.90 -5.45 -2.71
C LYS A 46 -8.75 -5.32 -3.98
N ASP A 47 -9.42 -4.19 -4.18
CA ASP A 47 -10.31 -3.99 -5.33
C ASP A 47 -9.58 -3.89 -6.66
N TYR A 48 -8.32 -3.43 -6.67
CA TYR A 48 -7.48 -3.48 -7.86
C TYR A 48 -7.09 -4.92 -8.22
N PHE A 49 -6.76 -5.74 -7.22
CA PHE A 49 -6.42 -7.15 -7.45
C PHE A 49 -7.61 -7.99 -7.90
N LEU A 50 -8.81 -7.67 -7.42
CA LEU A 50 -10.05 -8.36 -7.81
C LEU A 50 -10.64 -7.84 -9.13
N GLY A 51 -10.12 -6.74 -9.68
CA GLY A 51 -10.63 -6.13 -10.91
C GLY A 51 -11.92 -5.32 -10.71
N ASN A 52 -12.28 -5.03 -9.46
CA ASN A 52 -13.43 -4.18 -9.13
C ASN A 52 -13.16 -2.70 -9.45
N GLN A 53 -11.88 -2.30 -9.46
CA GLN A 53 -11.43 -0.95 -9.80
C GLN A 53 -10.13 -1.00 -10.61
N ALA A 54 -9.93 -0.02 -11.48
CA ALA A 54 -8.67 0.16 -12.19
C ALA A 54 -7.69 0.99 -11.33
N PRO A 55 -6.42 0.56 -11.18
CA PRO A 55 -5.44 1.35 -10.47
C PRO A 55 -5.01 2.58 -11.30
N ASP A 56 -4.90 3.74 -10.65
CA ASP A 56 -4.48 4.99 -11.29
C ASP A 56 -3.07 4.93 -11.89
N ASN A 57 -2.22 4.07 -11.35
CA ASN A 57 -0.89 3.81 -11.85
C ASN A 57 -0.67 2.30 -11.91
N ARG A 58 -0.08 1.84 -13.01
CA ARG A 58 0.28 0.44 -13.22
C ARG A 58 1.46 -0.01 -12.35
N ARG A 59 2.23 0.94 -11.80
CA ARG A 59 3.38 0.70 -10.91
C ARG A 59 3.38 1.65 -9.72
#